data_AF-A0A357SZC1-F1
#
_entry.id   AF-A0A357SZC1-F1
#
_cell.length_a   1.000
_cell.length_b   1.000
_cell.length_c   1.000
_cell.angle_alpha   90.00
_cell.angle_beta   90.00
_cell.angle_gamma   90.00
#
_symmetry.space_group_name_H-M   'P 1'
#
loop_
_entity.id
_entity.type
_entity.pdbx_description
1 polymer ?
#
loop_
_entity_poly.entity_id
_entity_poly.type
_entity_poly.pdbx_seq_one_letter_code
_entity_poly.pdbx_strand_id
1 'polypeptide(L)'
;MMKNVYIYVVLFATLMMIIGGSVAAFMAVADIVTPAPYNQSFEEYRQWGLEKSENANAKANLSETELKARYDALVVAEKDRQVNRAKNSLVKSMGWIIIPLPVFVIFQRRLKAQE
;
A
#
# COMPACT_ATOMS: atom_id res chain seq x y z
N MET A 1 -32.78 -16.72 -21.59
CA MET A 1 -31.44 -17.29 -21.33
C MET A 1 -30.33 -16.24 -21.37
N MET A 2 -30.10 -15.50 -22.48
CA MET A 2 -29.01 -14.50 -22.56
C MET A 2 -29.08 -13.36 -21.52
N LYS A 3 -30.29 -12.88 -21.15
CA LYS A 3 -30.44 -11.86 -20.09
C LYS A 3 -29.91 -12.33 -18.72
N ASN A 4 -30.14 -13.59 -18.37
CA ASN A 4 -29.68 -14.14 -17.09
C ASN A 4 -28.16 -14.31 -17.11
N VAL A 5 -27.59 -14.79 -18.22
CA VAL A 5 -26.13 -14.88 -18.40
C VAL A 5 -25.47 -13.51 -18.21
N TYR A 6 -26.02 -12.45 -18.80
CA TYR A 6 -25.51 -11.09 -18.61
C TYR A 6 -25.55 -10.65 -17.13
N ILE A 7 -26.67 -10.89 -16.43
CA ILE A 7 -26.80 -10.55 -15.01
C ILE A 7 -25.74 -11.30 -14.18
N TYR A 8 -25.54 -12.60 -14.43
CA TYR A 8 -24.53 -13.39 -13.71
C TYR A 8 -23.10 -12.92 -13.99
N VAL A 9 -22.77 -12.52 -15.23
CA VAL A 9 -21.45 -11.96 -15.56
C VAL A 9 -21.20 -10.65 -14.82
N VAL A 10 -22.19 -9.75 -14.79
CA VAL A 10 -22.08 -8.47 -14.05
C VAL A 10 -21.92 -8.72 -12.55
N LEU A 11 -22.73 -9.61 -11.97
CA LEU A 11 -22.63 -9.99 -10.56
C LEU A 11 -21.27 -10.61 -10.23
N PHE A 12 -20.76 -11.48 -11.10
CA PHE A 12 -19.45 -12.10 -10.93
C PHE A 12 -18.32 -11.06 -10.97
N ALA A 13 -18.31 -10.18 -11.97
CA ALA A 13 -17.30 -9.14 -12.11
C ALA A 13 -17.29 -8.18 -10.91
N THR A 14 -18.48 -7.71 -10.50
CA THR A 14 -18.60 -6.80 -9.35
C THR A 14 -18.23 -7.48 -8.03
N LEU A 15 -18.59 -8.77 -7.85
CA LEU A 15 -18.17 -9.55 -6.69
C LEU A 15 -16.64 -9.70 -6.63
N MET A 16 -15.99 -10.04 -7.75
CA MET A 16 -14.53 -10.14 -7.84
C MET A 16 -13.84 -8.82 -7.49
N MET A 17 -14.37 -7.69 -7.95
CA MET A 17 -13.85 -6.36 -7.60
C MET A 17 -13.97 -6.07 -6.09
N ILE A 18 -15.14 -6.38 -5.48
CA ILE A 18 -15.36 -6.17 -4.05
C ILE A 18 -14.42 -7.04 -3.21
N ILE A 19 -14.23 -8.30 -3.58
CA ILE A 19 -13.31 -9.21 -2.89
C ILE A 19 -11.87 -8.69 -2.99
N GLY A 20 -11.42 -8.34 -4.20
CA GLY A 20 -10.08 -7.77 -4.41
C GLY A 20 -9.84 -6.48 -3.62
N GLY A 21 -10.83 -5.58 -3.62
CA GLY A 21 -10.78 -4.36 -2.82
C GLY A 21 -10.74 -4.62 -1.31
N SER A 22 -11.48 -5.63 -0.83
CA SER A 22 -11.50 -5.98 0.59
C SER A 22 -10.17 -6.55 1.07
N VAL A 23 -9.55 -7.44 0.28
CA VAL A 23 -8.21 -7.98 0.58
C VAL A 23 -7.16 -6.86 0.59
N ALA A 24 -7.20 -5.96 -0.40
CA ALA A 24 -6.29 -4.83 -0.48
C ALA A 24 -6.48 -3.85 0.71
N ALA A 25 -7.72 -3.62 1.13
CA ALA A 25 -8.02 -2.79 2.30
C ALA A 25 -7.42 -3.40 3.58
N PHE A 26 -7.57 -4.71 3.77
CA PHE A 26 -7.00 -5.41 4.92
C PHE A 26 -5.47 -5.34 4.95
N MET A 27 -4.82 -5.60 3.81
CA MET A 27 -3.36 -5.48 3.67
C MET A 27 -2.89 -4.06 3.99
N ALA A 28 -3.57 -3.04 3.47
CA ALA A 28 -3.22 -1.65 3.74
C ALA A 28 -3.37 -1.28 5.22
N VAL A 29 -4.39 -1.80 5.91
CA VAL A 29 -4.52 -1.62 7.37
C VAL A 29 -3.39 -2.32 8.12
N ALA A 30 -3.04 -3.55 7.73
CA ALA A 30 -1.91 -4.26 8.31
C ALA A 30 -0.60 -3.47 8.13
N ASP A 31 -0.34 -2.92 6.94
CA ASP A 31 0.85 -2.11 6.67
C ASP A 31 0.89 -0.77 7.43
N ILE A 32 -0.28 -0.25 7.86
CA ILE A 32 -0.36 0.94 8.73
C ILE A 32 -0.03 0.58 10.18
N VAL A 33 -0.55 -0.55 10.67
CA VAL A 33 -0.39 -0.98 12.08
C VAL A 33 0.99 -1.60 12.31
N THR A 34 1.43 -2.43 11.39
CA THR A 34 2.72 -3.14 11.40
C THR A 34 3.48 -2.86 10.10
N PRO A 35 3.99 -1.63 9.91
CA PRO A 35 4.79 -1.30 8.73
C PRO A 35 6.04 -2.20 8.68
N ALA A 36 6.42 -2.61 7.48
CA ALA A 36 7.58 -3.46 7.26
C ALA A 36 8.84 -2.86 7.93
N PRO A 37 9.62 -3.67 8.67
CA PRO A 37 10.80 -3.17 9.36
C PRO A 37 11.85 -2.68 8.35
N TYR A 38 12.52 -1.59 8.72
CA TYR A 38 13.69 -1.13 7.98
C TYR A 38 14.86 -2.07 8.27
N ASN A 39 15.29 -2.83 7.26
CA ASN A 39 16.26 -3.91 7.43
C ASN A 39 17.73 -3.49 7.27
N GLN A 40 18.01 -2.23 6.93
CA GLN A 40 19.39 -1.76 6.77
C GLN A 40 19.93 -1.33 8.12
N SER A 41 21.07 -1.88 8.52
CA SER A 41 21.74 -1.52 9.78
C SER A 41 22.51 -0.20 9.65
N PHE A 42 22.81 0.44 10.79
CA PHE A 42 23.64 1.65 10.81
C PHE A 42 25.03 1.42 10.21
N GLU A 43 25.61 0.24 10.45
CA GLU A 43 26.94 -0.11 9.91
C GLU A 43 26.92 -0.22 8.38
N GLU A 44 25.89 -0.83 7.81
CA GLU A 44 25.70 -0.87 6.35
C GLU A 44 25.45 0.53 5.77
N TYR A 45 24.67 1.37 6.46
CA TYR A 45 24.46 2.77 6.08
C TYR A 45 25.75 3.59 6.10
N ARG A 46 26.57 3.41 7.14
CA ARG A 46 27.89 4.03 7.26
C ARG A 46 28.79 3.61 6.10
N GLN A 47 28.87 2.31 5.83
CA GLN A 47 29.76 1.75 4.81
C GLN A 47 29.37 2.22 3.39
N TRP A 48 28.07 2.19 3.04
CA TRP A 48 27.58 2.68 1.74
C TRP A 48 27.61 4.21 1.59
N GLY A 49 27.36 4.95 2.67
CA GLY A 49 27.48 6.42 2.67
C GLY A 49 28.90 6.91 2.44
N LEU A 50 29.90 6.14 2.88
CA LEU A 50 31.33 6.40 2.66
C LEU A 50 31.78 6.05 1.23
N GLU A 51 31.22 5.01 0.61
CA GLU A 51 31.54 4.61 -0.77
C GLU A 51 30.90 5.50 -1.84
N LYS A 52 29.68 6.01 -1.61
CA LYS A 52 28.91 6.78 -2.60
C LYS A 52 29.25 8.29 -2.67
N SER A 53 30.16 8.75 -1.81
CA SER A 53 30.62 10.13 -1.73
C SER A 53 31.85 10.36 -2.63
N GLU A 54 31.64 10.88 -3.84
CA GLU A 54 32.72 11.24 -4.78
C GLU A 54 33.59 12.41 -4.29
N ASN A 55 33.14 13.17 -3.28
CA ASN A 55 33.86 14.31 -2.74
C ASN A 55 34.71 13.92 -1.51
N ALA A 56 36.01 13.72 -1.73
CA ALA A 56 36.98 13.40 -0.68
C ALA A 56 36.99 14.41 0.50
N ASN A 57 36.59 15.67 0.28
CA ASN A 57 36.51 16.70 1.31
C ASN A 57 35.23 16.64 2.18
N ALA A 58 34.16 15.99 1.71
CA ALA A 58 32.97 15.72 2.53
C ALA A 58 33.16 14.49 3.44
N LYS A 59 34.19 13.67 3.16
CA LYS A 59 34.54 12.47 3.95
C LYS A 59 35.07 12.78 5.36
N ALA A 60 35.54 13.99 5.61
CA ALA A 60 36.36 14.30 6.79
C ALA A 60 35.64 15.04 7.92
N ASN A 61 34.40 15.54 7.73
CA ASN A 61 33.80 16.50 8.67
C ASN A 61 32.42 16.14 9.22
N LEU A 62 31.84 14.98 8.90
CA LEU A 62 30.63 14.53 9.58
C LEU A 62 31.02 13.76 10.83
N SER A 63 30.69 14.32 11.99
CA SER A 63 30.84 13.63 13.26
C SER A 63 29.98 12.35 13.28
N GLU A 64 30.41 11.30 13.99
CA GLU A 64 29.62 10.06 14.10
C GLU A 64 28.19 10.32 14.63
N THR A 65 28.04 11.38 15.43
CA THR A 65 26.76 11.85 15.94
C THR A 65 25.85 12.39 14.84
N GLU A 66 26.37 13.17 13.88
CA GLU A 66 25.60 13.65 12.73
C GLU A 66 25.24 12.53 11.75
N LEU A 67 26.15 11.56 11.55
CA LEU A 67 25.89 10.38 10.73
C LEU A 67 24.77 9.52 11.31
N LYS A 68 24.77 9.32 12.62
CA LYS A 68 23.70 8.61 13.34
C LYS A 68 22.37 9.37 13.27
N ALA A 69 22.40 10.69 13.48
CA ALA A 69 21.20 11.53 13.37
C ALA A 69 20.57 11.47 11.96
N ARG A 70 21.39 11.43 10.90
CA ARG A 70 20.91 11.26 9.52
C ARG A 70 20.30 9.88 9.28
N TYR A 71 20.94 8.82 9.78
CA TYR A 71 20.40 7.47 9.71
C TYR A 71 19.05 7.36 10.43
N ASP A 72 18.95 7.86 11.67
CA ASP A 72 17.71 7.82 12.44
C ASP A 72 16.59 8.60 11.71
N ALA A 73 16.92 9.77 11.14
CA ALA A 73 15.98 10.54 10.33
C ALA A 73 15.51 9.78 9.08
N LEU A 74 16.40 9.02 8.42
CA LEU A 74 16.05 8.20 7.25
C LEU A 74 15.16 7.02 7.63
N VAL A 75 15.46 6.33 8.73
CA VAL A 75 14.66 5.21 9.25
C VAL A 75 13.23 5.69 9.52
N VAL A 76 13.09 6.84 10.19
CA VAL A 76 11.79 7.46 10.46
C VAL A 76 11.08 7.85 9.16
N ALA A 77 11.78 8.53 8.24
CA ALA A 77 11.20 8.97 6.97
C ALA A 77 10.71 7.79 6.10
N GLU A 78 11.44 6.68 6.04
CA GLU A 78 11.02 5.51 5.27
C GLU A 78 9.82 4.82 5.93
N LYS A 79 9.79 4.72 7.26
CA LYS A 79 8.61 4.24 8.00
C LYS A 79 7.38 5.10 7.70
N ASP A 80 7.51 6.42 7.79
CA ASP A 80 6.41 7.35 7.50
C ASP A 80 5.95 7.24 6.04
N ARG A 81 6.89 7.08 5.10
CA ARG A 81 6.59 6.86 3.69
C ARG A 81 5.83 5.55 3.45
N GLN A 82 6.17 4.48 4.15
CA GLN A 82 5.42 3.21 4.08
C GLN A 82 4.00 3.39 4.60
N VAL A 83 3.84 4.01 5.77
CA VAL A 83 2.52 4.30 6.35
C VAL A 83 1.68 5.18 5.42
N ASN A 84 2.27 6.22 4.83
CA ASN A 84 1.57 7.10 3.90
C ASN A 84 1.18 6.40 2.59
N ARG A 85 2.03 5.50 2.08
CA ARG A 85 1.68 4.62 0.94
C ARG A 85 0.51 3.70 1.30
N ALA A 86 0.54 3.09 2.47
CA ALA A 86 -0.52 2.21 2.95
C ALA A 86 -1.85 2.96 3.12
N LYS A 87 -1.84 4.19 3.68
CA LYS A 87 -3.02 5.06 3.74
C LYS A 87 -3.61 5.34 2.35
N ASN A 88 -2.78 5.67 1.37
CA ASN A 88 -3.22 5.89 -0.01
C ASN A 88 -3.81 4.61 -0.64
N SER A 89 -3.18 3.46 -0.37
CA SER A 89 -3.70 2.15 -0.81
C SER A 89 -5.08 1.86 -0.21
N LEU A 90 -5.26 2.13 1.09
CA LEU A 90 -6.54 1.95 1.78
C LEU A 90 -7.65 2.81 1.17
N VAL A 91 -7.37 4.08 0.86
CA VAL A 91 -8.37 4.95 0.19
C VAL A 91 -8.72 4.40 -1.19
N LYS A 92 -7.73 3.95 -1.97
CA LYS A 92 -7.95 3.37 -3.29
C LYS A 92 -8.75 2.07 -3.23
N SER A 93 -8.49 1.21 -2.25
CA SER A 93 -9.21 -0.05 -2.07
C SER A 93 -10.67 0.17 -1.70
N MET A 94 -11.00 1.26 -0.98
CA MET A 94 -12.40 1.65 -0.78
C MET A 94 -13.11 1.99 -2.09
N GLY A 95 -12.42 2.62 -3.05
CA GLY A 95 -12.96 2.85 -4.39
C GLY A 95 -13.35 1.54 -5.10
N TRP A 96 -12.50 0.52 -4.99
CA TRP A 96 -12.76 -0.83 -5.51
C TRP A 96 -13.93 -1.56 -4.84
N ILE A 97 -14.38 -1.11 -3.67
CA ILE A 97 -15.53 -1.69 -2.97
C ILE A 97 -16.78 -0.86 -3.23
N ILE A 98 -16.71 0.46 -3.04
CA ILE A 98 -17.86 1.38 -3.07
C ILE A 98 -18.42 1.51 -4.49
N ILE A 99 -17.60 1.52 -5.53
CA ILE A 99 -18.06 1.68 -6.92
C ILE A 99 -18.87 0.46 -7.42
N PRO A 100 -18.39 -0.79 -7.28
CA PRO A 100 -19.14 -1.96 -7.75
C PRO A 100 -20.32 -2.34 -6.85
N LEU A 101 -20.33 -1.95 -5.58
CA LEU A 101 -21.37 -2.36 -4.62
C LEU A 101 -22.80 -1.95 -5.03
N PRO A 102 -23.09 -0.70 -5.43
CA PRO A 102 -24.42 -0.32 -5.94
C PRO A 102 -24.84 -1.15 -7.16
N VAL A 103 -23.91 -1.41 -8.08
CA VAL A 103 -24.16 -2.23 -9.27
C VAL A 103 -24.52 -3.65 -8.87
N PHE A 104 -23.74 -4.26 -7.97
CA PHE A 104 -24.00 -5.59 -7.45
C PHE A 104 -25.38 -5.68 -6.80
N VAL A 105 -25.72 -4.75 -5.90
CA VAL A 105 -27.01 -4.73 -5.19
C VAL A 105 -28.20 -4.59 -6.16
N ILE A 106 -28.10 -3.70 -7.15
CA ILE A 106 -29.18 -3.50 -8.15
C ILE A 106 -29.39 -4.77 -8.98
N PHE A 107 -28.31 -5.38 -9.47
CA PHE A 107 -28.40 -6.58 -10.30
C PHE A 107 -28.83 -7.82 -9.49
N GLN A 108 -28.45 -7.90 -8.22
CA GLN A 108 -28.89 -8.96 -7.31
C GLN A 108 -30.39 -8.86 -7.05
N ARG A 109 -30.91 -7.64 -6.83
CA ARG A 109 -32.35 -7.41 -6.67
C ARG A 109 -33.13 -7.77 -7.94
N ARG A 110 -32.60 -7.42 -9.12
CA ARG A 110 -33.23 -7.77 -10.41
C ARG A 110 -33.27 -9.28 -10.63
N LEU A 111 -32.22 -10.01 -10.26
CA LEU A 111 -32.19 -11.47 -10.37
C LEU A 111 -33.27 -12.11 -9.50
N LYS A 112 -33.35 -11.70 -8.22
CA LYS A 112 -34.36 -12.22 -7.27
C LYS A 112 -35.80 -11.92 -7.67
N ALA A 113 -36.03 -10.84 -8.41
CA ALA A 113 -37.37 -10.49 -8.92
C ALA A 113 -37.76 -11.29 -10.17
N GLN A 114 -36.82 -12.02 -10.78
CA GLN A 114 -37.04 -12.87 -11.95
C GLN A 114 -37.13 -14.37 -11.59
N GLU A 115 -36.76 -14.74 -10.37
CA GLU A 115 -37.01 -16.05 -9.76
C GLU A 115 -38.41 -16.11 -9.14
#